data_AF-A0A965PJ18-F1
#
_entry.id   AF-A0A965PJ18-F1
#
_cell.length_a   1.000
_cell.length_b   1.000
_cell.length_c   1.000
_cell.angle_alpha   90.00
_cell.angle_beta   90.00
_cell.angle_gamma   90.00
#
_symmetry.space_group_name_H-M   'P 1'
#
loop_
_entity.id
_entity.type
_entity.pdbx_description
1 polymer ?
#
loop_
_entity_poly.entity_id
_entity_poly.type
_entity_poly.pdbx_seq_one_letter_code
_entity_poly.pdbx_strand_id
1 'polypeptide(L)'
;MAVNNTAQPAGLITQLQTYFSKQLLERQIQLLQMEQFAEKVPYPTKSGGNKTIRFFRFDNPSISNIVSLTDGTTPATGERDLTLSTVEATLEFWGQSIVLSDQLLAVELYNHVAQATKQLGEDAALFADTLCHRSLVLDTTAATASTSVSTNSYARYAQNGTNGTTFATSSAANSSLTVIDLLDGATALKVNRAPKLRDGYVLVAPPQLTRDLMNDDDFLRVSSYSKPDAIYKGEVGRFFGINCIETTNALSFGTAAPGVATNSTATGSVFASLLLGGQAFGVPHLTSIAANGSPFAPKVTVLDAPDKSDRYGQRTIVSFKSAFTAKALNQAFYRVIFSKSNYS
;
A
#
# COMPACT_ATOMS: atom_id res chain seq x y z
N MET A 1 -66.03 -12.30 -39.21
CA MET A 1 -65.10 -13.23 -38.55
C MET A 1 -63.92 -12.43 -38.03
N ALA A 2 -63.81 -12.26 -36.72
CA ALA A 2 -62.56 -11.95 -36.02
C ALA A 2 -62.83 -12.05 -34.51
N VAL A 3 -62.47 -13.18 -33.90
CA VAL A 3 -62.37 -13.30 -32.44
C VAL A 3 -60.94 -12.88 -32.09
N ASN A 4 -60.77 -11.68 -31.54
CA ASN A 4 -59.51 -11.27 -30.95
C ASN A 4 -59.35 -11.97 -29.59
N ASN A 5 -58.63 -13.08 -29.57
CA ASN A 5 -58.22 -13.72 -28.33
C ASN A 5 -57.02 -12.96 -27.75
N THR A 6 -57.28 -11.92 -26.97
CA THR A 6 -56.26 -11.18 -26.20
C THR A 6 -56.37 -11.46 -24.70
N ALA A 7 -56.63 -12.72 -24.33
CA ALA A 7 -56.60 -13.14 -22.93
C ALA A 7 -55.30 -13.92 -22.64
N GLN A 8 -54.26 -13.21 -22.19
CA GLN A 8 -53.17 -13.82 -21.43
C GLN A 8 -53.80 -14.49 -20.18
N PRO A 9 -53.80 -15.83 -20.04
CA PRO A 9 -54.53 -16.48 -18.95
C PRO A 9 -53.86 -16.19 -17.61
N ALA A 10 -54.55 -15.50 -16.71
CA ALA A 10 -54.01 -15.05 -15.41
C ALA A 10 -53.39 -16.19 -14.56
N GLY A 11 -53.83 -17.44 -14.76
CA GLY A 11 -53.31 -18.62 -14.07
C GLY A 11 -51.99 -19.18 -14.61
N LEU A 12 -51.53 -18.78 -15.80
CA LEU A 12 -50.24 -19.20 -16.37
C LEU A 12 -49.11 -18.22 -16.04
N ILE A 13 -49.43 -16.95 -15.76
CA ILE A 13 -48.44 -15.91 -15.42
C ILE A 13 -47.73 -16.24 -14.09
N THR A 14 -48.41 -16.91 -13.16
CA THR A 14 -47.83 -17.36 -11.88
C THR A 14 -46.77 -18.46 -12.03
N GLN A 15 -46.67 -19.09 -13.20
CA GLN A 15 -45.63 -20.07 -13.52
C GLN A 15 -44.37 -19.42 -14.12
N LEU A 16 -44.47 -18.16 -14.56
CA LEU A 16 -43.31 -17.42 -15.07
C LEU A 16 -42.39 -17.09 -13.91
N GLN A 17 -41.28 -17.80 -13.82
CA GLN A 17 -40.22 -17.47 -12.89
C GLN A 17 -39.35 -16.35 -13.46
N THR A 18 -38.91 -15.45 -12.59
CA THR A 18 -37.90 -14.46 -12.94
C THR A 18 -36.65 -15.17 -13.44
N TYR A 19 -36.25 -14.91 -14.68
CA TYR A 19 -35.02 -15.46 -15.23
C TYR A 19 -33.82 -14.82 -14.53
N PHE A 20 -33.01 -15.64 -13.85
CA PHE A 20 -31.77 -15.18 -13.22
C PHE A 20 -30.62 -15.27 -14.23
N SER A 21 -29.91 -14.16 -14.42
CA SER A 21 -28.62 -14.18 -15.13
C SER A 21 -27.62 -15.04 -14.35
N LYS A 22 -26.92 -15.94 -15.04
CA LYS A 22 -25.87 -16.77 -14.44
C LYS A 22 -24.53 -16.04 -14.25
N GLN A 23 -24.40 -14.83 -14.81
CA GLN A 23 -23.21 -14.00 -14.68
C GLN A 23 -23.34 -13.07 -13.49
N LEU A 24 -22.38 -13.15 -12.57
CA LEU A 24 -22.24 -12.21 -11.48
C LEU A 24 -21.69 -10.88 -12.01
N LEU A 25 -22.15 -9.78 -11.42
CA LEU A 25 -21.59 -8.46 -11.67
C LEU A 25 -20.17 -8.38 -11.11
N GLU A 26 -19.29 -7.67 -11.81
CA GLU A 26 -17.93 -7.43 -11.34
C GLU A 26 -17.92 -6.56 -10.10
N ARG A 27 -16.97 -6.82 -9.21
CA ARG A 27 -16.79 -6.06 -7.97
C ARG A 27 -15.73 -4.99 -8.17
N GLN A 28 -15.83 -3.93 -7.38
CA GLN A 28 -14.81 -2.88 -7.34
C GLN A 28 -13.55 -3.43 -6.68
N ILE A 29 -12.44 -3.45 -7.42
CA ILE A 29 -11.14 -3.89 -6.93
C ILE A 29 -10.26 -2.65 -6.74
N GLN A 30 -9.51 -2.63 -5.64
CA GLN A 30 -8.57 -1.54 -5.37
C GLN A 30 -7.30 -1.65 -6.23
N LEU A 31 -6.76 -0.50 -6.62
CA LEU A 31 -5.47 -0.41 -7.29
C LEU A 31 -4.34 -0.46 -6.24
N LEU A 32 -3.71 -1.63 -6.13
CA LEU A 32 -2.64 -1.93 -5.18
C LEU A 32 -1.29 -1.83 -5.88
N GLN A 33 -0.31 -1.19 -5.24
CA GLN A 33 0.83 -0.65 -5.97
C GLN A 33 2.13 -0.62 -5.16
N MET A 34 2.06 -0.67 -3.83
CA MET A 34 3.21 -0.46 -2.96
C MET A 34 4.28 -1.55 -3.09
N GLU A 35 3.88 -2.79 -3.30
CA GLU A 35 4.79 -3.94 -3.31
C GLU A 35 5.98 -3.79 -4.27
N GLN A 36 5.77 -3.21 -5.45
CA GLN A 36 6.81 -3.15 -6.48
C GLN A 36 7.97 -2.21 -6.15
N PHE A 37 7.82 -1.38 -5.11
CA PHE A 37 8.85 -0.45 -4.63
C PHE A 37 9.56 -0.95 -3.37
N ALA A 38 9.14 -2.09 -2.83
CA ALA A 38 9.74 -2.68 -1.66
C ALA A 38 11.08 -3.36 -1.99
N GLU A 39 12.06 -3.22 -1.10
CA GLU A 39 13.25 -4.07 -1.11
C GLU A 39 12.87 -5.47 -0.62
N LYS A 40 12.80 -6.44 -1.54
CA LYS A 40 12.40 -7.82 -1.22
C LYS A 40 13.63 -8.63 -0.80
N VAL A 41 13.64 -9.08 0.45
CA VAL A 41 14.72 -9.91 0.98
C VAL A 41 14.22 -11.31 1.33
N PRO A 42 14.80 -12.38 0.74
CA PRO A 42 14.34 -13.73 1.00
C PRO A 42 14.68 -14.15 2.43
N TYR A 43 13.69 -14.65 3.16
CA TYR A 43 13.93 -15.31 4.44
C TYR A 43 14.08 -16.82 4.23
N PRO A 44 15.26 -17.40 4.49
CA PRO A 44 15.47 -18.83 4.33
C PRO A 44 14.72 -19.61 5.42
N THR A 45 14.06 -20.71 5.03
CA THR A 45 13.48 -21.61 6.02
C THR A 45 14.51 -22.42 6.77
N LYS A 46 14.13 -22.90 7.95
CA LYS A 46 14.96 -23.76 8.82
C LYS A 46 16.24 -23.07 9.32
N SER A 47 16.16 -21.75 9.52
CA SER A 47 17.24 -20.90 10.06
C SER A 47 17.53 -21.10 11.55
N GLY A 48 16.74 -21.91 12.27
CA GLY A 48 17.08 -22.36 13.62
C GLY A 48 16.81 -21.40 14.78
N GLY A 49 16.12 -20.24 14.61
CA GLY A 49 15.68 -19.54 15.83
C GLY A 49 14.99 -18.18 15.83
N ASN A 50 14.91 -17.39 14.75
CA ASN A 50 14.30 -16.06 14.90
C ASN A 50 13.56 -15.57 13.66
N LYS A 51 12.26 -15.22 13.80
CA LYS A 51 11.41 -14.64 12.75
C LYS A 51 11.83 -13.23 12.30
N THR A 52 12.87 -12.67 12.90
CA THR A 52 13.39 -11.34 12.60
C THR A 52 14.48 -11.36 11.52
N ILE A 53 14.32 -10.50 10.51
CA ILE A 53 15.38 -10.12 9.58
C ILE A 53 16.06 -8.86 10.07
N ARG A 54 17.39 -8.86 10.02
CA ARG A 54 18.21 -7.67 10.27
C ARG A 54 18.79 -7.16 8.95
N PHE A 55 18.50 -5.91 8.65
CA PHE A 55 19.11 -5.15 7.59
C PHE A 55 20.30 -4.40 8.18
N PHE A 56 21.44 -4.42 7.49
CA PHE A 56 22.68 -3.82 7.96
C PHE A 56 23.06 -2.63 7.10
N ARG A 57 23.60 -1.58 7.71
CA ARG A 57 24.20 -0.46 6.98
C ARG A 57 25.38 0.12 7.73
N PHE A 58 26.41 0.51 6.99
CA PHE A 58 27.51 1.30 7.53
C PHE A 58 27.09 2.76 7.68
N ASP A 59 27.77 3.46 8.58
CA ASP A 59 27.60 4.90 8.73
C ASP A 59 28.10 5.66 7.48
N ASN A 60 27.54 6.85 7.29
CA ASN A 60 27.89 7.71 6.17
C ASN A 60 29.39 8.06 6.20
N PRO A 61 30.04 8.18 5.02
CA PRO A 61 31.44 8.60 4.96
C PRO A 61 31.60 10.03 5.49
N SER A 62 32.69 10.25 6.24
CA SER A 62 33.09 11.56 6.75
C SER A 62 34.56 11.82 6.41
N ILE A 63 34.89 13.09 6.15
CA ILE A 63 36.25 13.56 5.89
C ILE A 63 36.94 14.10 7.16
N SER A 64 36.24 14.13 8.30
CA SER A 64 36.70 14.74 9.56
C SER A 64 38.01 14.19 10.10
N ASN A 65 38.34 12.94 9.77
CA ASN A 65 39.52 12.23 10.27
C ASN A 65 40.63 12.13 9.21
N ILE A 66 40.47 12.76 8.04
CA ILE A 66 41.53 12.78 7.02
C ILE A 66 42.60 13.78 7.45
N VAL A 67 43.83 13.29 7.67
CA VAL A 67 44.98 14.08 8.10
C VAL A 67 46.09 14.04 7.04
N SER A 68 46.91 15.09 6.98
CA SER A 68 48.11 15.12 6.14
C SER A 68 49.17 14.17 6.68
N LEU A 69 49.86 13.43 5.79
CA LEU A 69 50.93 12.51 6.16
C LEU A 69 52.30 13.18 5.93
N THR A 70 53.23 12.97 6.87
CA THR A 70 54.63 13.39 6.75
C THR A 70 55.51 12.15 6.69
N ASP A 71 56.48 12.15 5.78
CA ASP A 71 57.38 11.02 5.58
C ASP A 71 58.12 10.64 6.88
N GLY A 72 58.24 9.34 7.12
CA GLY A 72 58.88 8.78 8.31
C GLY A 72 58.12 8.95 9.64
N THR A 73 56.91 9.52 9.66
CA THR A 73 56.13 9.69 10.90
C THR A 73 54.72 9.12 10.81
N THR A 74 54.34 8.31 11.81
CA THR A 74 52.95 7.83 11.95
C THR A 74 52.11 8.94 12.62
N PRO A 75 50.99 9.37 12.02
CA PRO A 75 50.10 10.36 12.62
C PRO A 75 49.51 9.87 13.96
N ALA A 76 49.42 10.76 14.94
CA ALA A 76 48.81 10.45 16.25
C ALA A 76 47.26 10.52 16.24
N THR A 77 46.66 10.95 15.13
CA THR A 77 45.23 11.10 14.92
C THR A 77 44.88 10.72 13.47
N GLY A 78 43.59 10.53 13.19
CA GLY A 78 43.10 10.19 11.84
C GLY A 78 42.57 8.77 11.70
N GLU A 79 42.65 7.98 12.77
CA GLU A 79 41.95 6.70 12.87
C GLU A 79 40.44 6.92 13.07
N ARG A 80 39.63 6.05 12.47
CA ARG A 80 38.18 6.00 12.68
C ARG A 80 37.70 4.56 12.68
N ASP A 81 36.75 4.27 13.55
CA ASP A 81 36.11 2.95 13.59
C ASP A 81 35.09 2.80 12.47
N LEU A 82 34.96 1.57 11.97
CA LEU A 82 33.90 1.19 11.04
C LEU A 82 32.71 0.64 11.84
N THR A 83 31.67 1.46 11.96
CA THR A 83 30.44 1.17 12.70
C THR A 83 29.35 0.59 11.79
N LEU A 84 28.67 -0.44 12.29
CA LEU A 84 27.57 -1.10 11.60
C LEU A 84 26.28 -0.90 12.40
N SER A 85 25.26 -0.33 11.76
CA SER A 85 23.92 -0.17 12.35
C SER A 85 22.93 -1.18 11.75
N THR A 86 21.89 -1.49 12.52
CA THR A 86 20.89 -2.51 12.15
C THR A 86 19.47 -1.96 12.18
N VAL A 87 18.66 -2.38 11.23
CA VAL A 87 17.20 -2.21 11.23
C VAL A 87 16.57 -3.59 11.25
N GLU A 88 15.60 -3.81 12.12
CA GLU A 88 14.98 -5.12 12.32
C GLU A 88 13.53 -5.15 11.82
N ALA A 89 13.16 -6.21 11.12
CA ALA A 89 11.79 -6.50 10.71
C ALA A 89 11.40 -7.92 11.15
N THR A 90 10.36 -8.02 11.98
CA THR A 90 9.86 -9.31 12.48
C THR A 90 8.73 -9.81 11.59
N LEU A 91 8.90 -11.02 11.05
CA LEU A 91 7.92 -11.66 10.21
C LEU A 91 6.70 -12.13 11.03
N GLU A 92 5.52 -11.72 10.59
CA GLU A 92 4.24 -12.09 11.18
C GLU A 92 3.43 -12.98 10.22
N PHE A 93 2.56 -13.82 10.77
CA PHE A 93 1.72 -14.74 10.01
C PHE A 93 0.26 -14.28 10.10
N TRP A 94 -0.32 -14.06 8.93
CA TRP A 94 -1.69 -13.59 8.74
C TRP A 94 -2.51 -14.68 8.08
N GLY A 95 -3.81 -14.69 8.35
CA GLY A 95 -4.72 -15.61 7.70
C GLY A 95 -6.17 -15.23 7.95
N GLN A 96 -7.02 -15.71 7.06
CA GLN A 96 -8.47 -15.54 7.11
C GLN A 96 -9.10 -16.81 6.52
N SER A 97 -10.31 -17.12 6.97
CA SER A 97 -11.10 -18.24 6.47
C SER A 97 -12.56 -17.84 6.26
N ILE A 98 -13.15 -18.37 5.20
CA ILE A 98 -14.59 -18.35 4.92
C ILE A 98 -15.09 -19.80 5.10
N VAL A 99 -16.13 -19.97 5.90
CA VAL A 99 -16.74 -21.28 6.19
C VAL A 99 -18.09 -21.35 5.49
N LEU A 100 -18.30 -22.39 4.68
CA LEU A 100 -19.52 -22.65 3.93
C LEU A 100 -20.12 -23.99 4.39
N SER A 101 -21.44 -24.06 4.54
CA SER A 101 -22.14 -25.31 4.89
C SER A 101 -22.29 -26.21 3.66
N ASP A 102 -22.18 -27.52 3.87
CA ASP A 102 -22.48 -28.55 2.88
C ASP A 102 -23.88 -28.43 2.28
N GLN A 103 -24.92 -28.17 3.10
CA GLN A 103 -26.29 -28.02 2.63
C GLN A 103 -26.42 -26.78 1.74
N LEU A 104 -25.72 -25.68 2.07
CA LEU A 104 -25.67 -24.49 1.22
C LEU A 104 -25.03 -24.81 -0.13
N LEU A 105 -23.89 -25.49 -0.14
CA LEU A 105 -23.19 -25.90 -1.36
C LEU A 105 -24.00 -26.90 -2.19
N ALA A 106 -24.81 -27.74 -1.57
CA ALA A 106 -25.64 -28.73 -2.28
C ALA A 106 -26.81 -28.09 -3.04
N VAL A 107 -27.33 -26.95 -2.56
CA VAL A 107 -28.47 -26.24 -3.18
C VAL A 107 -28.06 -24.89 -3.78
N GLU A 108 -26.77 -24.68 -4.01
CA GLU A 108 -26.25 -23.38 -4.45
C GLU A 108 -26.65 -23.04 -5.89
N LEU A 109 -27.03 -21.78 -6.12
CA LEU A 109 -27.25 -21.23 -7.46
C LEU A 109 -25.94 -20.85 -8.16
N TYR A 110 -24.98 -20.32 -7.39
CA TYR A 110 -23.65 -19.91 -7.84
C TYR A 110 -22.59 -20.71 -7.09
N ASN A 111 -21.42 -20.90 -7.69
CA ASN A 111 -20.31 -21.58 -7.04
C ASN A 111 -19.71 -20.69 -5.93
N HIS A 112 -20.13 -20.92 -4.66
CA HIS A 112 -19.68 -20.12 -3.53
C HIS A 112 -18.21 -20.37 -3.19
N VAL A 113 -17.68 -21.57 -3.43
CA VAL A 113 -16.27 -21.91 -3.17
C VAL A 113 -15.35 -21.08 -4.08
N ALA A 114 -15.71 -20.94 -5.36
CA ALA A 114 -14.96 -20.12 -6.32
C ALA A 114 -15.02 -18.63 -5.94
N GLN A 115 -16.16 -18.14 -5.46
CA GLN A 115 -16.29 -16.74 -5.01
C GLN A 115 -15.51 -16.48 -3.72
N ALA A 116 -15.57 -17.39 -2.75
CA ALA A 116 -14.79 -17.31 -1.52
C ALA A 116 -13.28 -17.29 -1.81
N THR A 117 -12.82 -18.08 -2.77
CA THR A 117 -11.40 -18.12 -3.20
C THR A 117 -10.95 -16.79 -3.79
N LYS A 118 -11.76 -16.18 -4.66
CA LYS A 118 -11.47 -14.86 -5.24
C LYS A 118 -11.44 -13.78 -4.16
N GLN A 119 -12.44 -13.76 -3.29
CA GLN A 119 -12.55 -12.79 -2.20
C GLN A 119 -11.35 -12.84 -1.26
N LEU A 120 -10.93 -14.04 -0.86
CA LEU A 120 -9.76 -14.20 0.00
C LEU A 120 -8.45 -13.76 -0.66
N GLY A 121 -8.35 -13.91 -1.99
CA GLY A 121 -7.21 -13.38 -2.75
C GLY A 121 -7.17 -11.84 -2.74
N GLU A 122 -8.32 -11.20 -2.94
CA GLU A 122 -8.48 -9.75 -2.88
C GLU A 122 -8.19 -9.21 -1.47
N ASP A 123 -8.72 -9.85 -0.43
CA ASP A 123 -8.50 -9.47 0.97
C ASP A 123 -7.01 -9.57 1.36
N ALA A 124 -6.32 -10.63 0.94
CA ALA A 124 -4.88 -10.81 1.21
C ALA A 124 -4.02 -9.74 0.53
N ALA A 125 -4.31 -9.43 -0.74
CA ALA A 125 -3.55 -8.41 -1.47
C ALA A 125 -3.79 -7.01 -0.88
N LEU A 126 -5.05 -6.68 -0.56
CA LEU A 126 -5.42 -5.42 0.08
C LEU A 126 -4.71 -5.24 1.42
N PHE A 127 -4.70 -6.29 2.23
CA PHE A 127 -4.04 -6.27 3.54
C PHE A 127 -2.54 -5.97 3.42
N ALA A 128 -1.85 -6.61 2.47
CA ALA A 128 -0.40 -6.45 2.34
C ALA A 128 0.01 -5.07 1.79
N ASP A 129 -0.72 -4.53 0.82
CA ASP A 129 -0.50 -3.17 0.33
C ASP A 129 -0.76 -2.13 1.44
N THR A 130 -1.83 -2.33 2.22
CA THR A 130 -2.15 -1.51 3.39
C THR A 130 -1.01 -1.53 4.41
N LEU A 131 -0.43 -2.70 4.68
CA LEU A 131 0.68 -2.84 5.62
C LEU A 131 1.94 -2.12 5.12
N CYS A 132 2.26 -2.22 3.83
CA CYS A 132 3.37 -1.46 3.23
C CYS A 132 3.18 0.05 3.39
N HIS A 133 2.00 0.59 3.02
CA HIS A 133 1.71 2.02 3.11
C HIS A 133 1.75 2.51 4.56
N ARG A 134 1.05 1.81 5.46
CA ARG A 134 0.96 2.18 6.88
C ARG A 134 2.29 2.10 7.62
N SER A 135 3.16 1.15 7.27
CA SER A 135 4.50 1.04 7.87
C SER A 135 5.36 2.29 7.65
N LEU A 136 5.11 3.02 6.56
CA LEU A 136 5.81 4.27 6.22
C LEU A 136 5.14 5.50 6.82
N VAL A 137 3.80 5.55 6.84
CA VAL A 137 3.07 6.73 7.31
C VAL A 137 2.95 6.80 8.83
N LEU A 138 2.75 5.65 9.48
CA LEU A 138 2.45 5.55 10.91
C LEU A 138 3.63 5.02 11.73
N ASP A 139 4.72 4.57 11.07
CA ASP A 139 5.89 3.91 11.69
C ASP A 139 5.50 2.76 12.64
N THR A 140 4.40 2.06 12.32
CA THR A 140 3.93 0.90 13.06
C THR A 140 3.75 -0.28 12.12
N THR A 141 4.10 -1.48 12.60
CA THR A 141 3.81 -2.75 11.94
C THR A 141 2.39 -3.25 12.25
N ALA A 142 1.70 -2.64 13.21
CA ALA A 142 0.32 -2.99 13.55
C ALA A 142 -0.63 -2.43 12.48
N ALA A 143 -1.28 -3.33 11.74
CA ALA A 143 -2.31 -2.99 10.77
C ALA A 143 -3.49 -2.21 11.39
N THR A 144 -3.62 -2.23 12.72
CA THR A 144 -4.68 -1.60 13.50
C THR A 144 -4.07 -0.74 14.62
N ALA A 145 -4.54 0.51 14.72
CA ALA A 145 -4.45 1.35 15.92
C ALA A 145 -3.15 2.15 16.21
N SER A 146 -2.51 2.75 15.20
CA SER A 146 -2.02 4.12 15.42
C SER A 146 -2.86 5.08 14.60
N THR A 147 -3.67 5.87 15.30
CA THR A 147 -4.40 7.01 14.72
C THR A 147 -3.53 8.26 14.69
N SER A 148 -2.32 8.16 15.26
CA SER A 148 -1.33 9.23 15.31
C SER A 148 -0.42 9.15 14.09
N VAL A 149 -0.52 10.16 13.25
CA VAL A 149 0.52 10.47 12.26
C VAL A 149 1.82 10.72 13.00
N SER A 150 2.88 10.04 12.58
CA SER A 150 4.20 10.33 13.11
C SER A 150 4.67 11.71 12.66
N THR A 151 4.92 12.62 13.60
CA THR A 151 5.46 13.97 13.34
C THR A 151 6.98 13.95 13.15
N ASN A 152 7.50 12.90 12.56
CA ASN A 152 8.92 12.71 12.32
C ASN A 152 9.42 13.59 11.17
N SER A 153 10.74 13.78 11.05
CA SER A 153 11.40 14.63 10.05
C SER A 153 11.12 14.28 8.58
N TYR A 154 10.45 13.15 8.30
CA TYR A 154 10.01 12.75 6.97
C TYR A 154 8.62 13.25 6.59
N ALA A 155 7.82 13.72 7.54
CA ALA A 155 6.51 14.29 7.30
C ALA A 155 6.64 15.65 6.61
N ARG A 156 5.81 15.89 5.61
CA ARG A 156 5.68 17.17 4.90
C ARG A 156 4.22 17.49 4.70
N TYR A 157 3.91 18.77 4.72
CA TYR A 157 2.57 19.28 4.51
C TYR A 157 2.60 20.15 3.26
N ALA A 158 1.63 19.95 2.38
CA ALA A 158 1.54 20.69 1.12
C ALA A 158 1.49 22.21 1.36
N GLN A 159 1.97 22.96 0.37
CA GLN A 159 2.04 24.43 0.38
C GLN A 159 2.75 25.00 1.62
N ASN A 160 3.84 24.35 2.02
CA ASN A 160 4.69 24.75 3.15
C ASN A 160 3.97 24.79 4.52
N GLY A 161 3.01 23.87 4.73
CA GLY A 161 2.40 23.69 6.04
C GLY A 161 3.44 23.39 7.12
N THR A 162 3.41 24.12 8.23
CA THR A 162 4.46 24.03 9.26
C THR A 162 4.31 22.81 10.17
N ASN A 163 3.07 22.41 10.48
CA ASN A 163 2.78 21.27 11.33
C ASN A 163 1.38 20.70 11.04
N GLY A 164 1.10 19.51 11.58
CA GLY A 164 -0.18 18.84 11.39
C GLY A 164 -1.38 19.55 12.01
N THR A 165 -1.18 20.35 13.07
CA THR A 165 -2.30 21.01 13.77
C THR A 165 -2.83 22.21 12.99
N THR A 166 -1.96 23.02 12.40
CA THR A 166 -2.36 24.14 11.53
C THR A 166 -2.80 23.64 10.15
N PHE A 167 -2.15 22.60 9.63
CA PHE A 167 -2.51 22.01 8.35
C PHE A 167 -3.91 21.38 8.36
N ALA A 168 -4.27 20.73 9.47
CA ALA A 168 -5.57 20.13 9.66
C ALA A 168 -6.74 21.12 9.45
N THR A 169 -6.58 22.36 9.93
CA THR A 169 -7.62 23.40 9.85
C THR A 169 -7.58 24.22 8.56
N SER A 170 -6.50 24.15 7.79
CA SER A 170 -6.34 24.87 6.52
C SER A 170 -7.34 24.43 5.44
N SER A 171 -7.69 25.33 4.53
CA SER A 171 -8.60 25.04 3.42
C SER A 171 -7.92 24.18 2.35
N ALA A 172 -8.72 23.45 1.55
CA ALA A 172 -8.19 22.67 0.43
C ALA A 172 -7.37 23.53 -0.55
N ALA A 173 -7.82 24.76 -0.83
CA ALA A 173 -7.10 25.70 -1.69
C ALA A 173 -5.66 25.98 -1.20
N ASN A 174 -5.47 26.08 0.12
CA ASN A 174 -4.19 26.40 0.76
C ASN A 174 -3.43 25.15 1.22
N SER A 175 -3.86 23.96 0.82
CA SER A 175 -3.32 22.68 1.31
C SER A 175 -3.42 21.57 0.28
N SER A 176 -3.65 21.93 -0.98
CA SER A 176 -3.68 21.01 -2.11
C SER A 176 -2.28 20.67 -2.56
N LEU A 177 -2.08 19.43 -3.01
CA LEU A 177 -0.78 18.98 -3.48
C LEU A 177 -0.40 19.72 -4.77
N THR A 178 0.74 20.41 -4.76
CA THR A 178 1.27 21.12 -5.93
C THR A 178 2.52 20.44 -6.49
N VAL A 179 2.89 20.83 -7.70
CA VAL A 179 4.16 20.41 -8.31
C VAL A 179 5.37 20.87 -7.49
N ILE A 180 5.30 22.03 -6.84
CA ILE A 180 6.37 22.56 -5.99
C ILE A 180 6.58 21.65 -4.77
N ASP A 181 5.50 21.17 -4.14
CA ASP A 181 5.60 20.25 -3.00
C ASP A 181 6.33 18.95 -3.37
N LEU A 182 6.12 18.45 -4.59
CA LEU A 182 6.83 17.30 -5.14
C LEU A 182 8.31 17.61 -5.37
N LEU A 183 8.62 18.76 -5.95
CA LEU A 183 9.99 19.20 -6.21
C LEU A 183 10.76 19.39 -4.90
N ASP A 184 10.14 20.01 -3.91
CA ASP A 184 10.70 20.12 -2.57
C ASP A 184 10.94 18.73 -2.02
N GLY A 185 9.95 17.82 -2.11
CA GLY A 185 10.05 16.43 -1.67
C GLY A 185 11.27 15.73 -2.25
N ALA A 186 11.43 15.80 -3.57
CA ALA A 186 12.56 15.23 -4.27
C ALA A 186 13.88 15.94 -3.92
N THR A 187 13.87 17.24 -3.67
CA THR A 187 15.06 17.99 -3.22
C THR A 187 15.50 17.51 -1.84
N ALA A 188 14.57 17.27 -0.91
CA ALA A 188 14.90 16.69 0.40
C ALA A 188 15.50 15.29 0.26
N LEU A 189 15.01 14.46 -0.66
CA LEU A 189 15.59 13.15 -0.96
C LEU A 189 17.00 13.27 -1.56
N LYS A 190 17.22 14.22 -2.49
CA LYS A 190 18.54 14.49 -3.08
C LYS A 190 19.55 14.99 -2.05
N VAL A 191 19.14 15.90 -1.16
CA VAL A 191 19.98 16.41 -0.05
C VAL A 191 20.41 15.26 0.87
N ASN A 192 19.48 14.34 1.16
CA ASN A 192 19.77 13.14 1.94
C ASN A 192 20.48 12.03 1.15
N ARG A 193 20.84 12.29 -0.12
CA ARG A 193 21.50 11.35 -1.02
C ARG A 193 20.73 10.02 -1.14
N ALA A 194 19.40 10.10 -1.07
CA ALA A 194 18.55 8.94 -1.21
C ALA A 194 18.74 8.34 -2.62
N PRO A 195 18.99 7.03 -2.74
CA PRO A 195 19.13 6.40 -4.03
C PRO A 195 17.81 6.52 -4.81
N LYS A 196 17.92 6.59 -6.14
CA LYS A 196 16.76 6.64 -7.02
C LYS A 196 16.18 5.24 -7.22
N LEU A 197 14.89 5.17 -7.50
CA LEU A 197 14.22 3.96 -7.95
C LEU A 197 14.25 3.94 -9.48
N ARG A 198 15.14 3.10 -10.04
CA ARG A 198 15.44 3.07 -11.48
C ARG A 198 15.83 4.46 -12.01
N ASP A 199 14.92 5.17 -12.67
CA ASP A 199 15.22 6.43 -13.36
C ASP A 199 14.80 7.69 -12.56
N GLY A 200 14.18 7.52 -11.39
CA GLY A 200 13.61 8.66 -10.66
C GLY A 200 13.26 8.38 -9.20
N TYR A 201 12.52 9.30 -8.60
CA TYR A 201 11.76 9.03 -7.37
C TYR A 201 10.33 8.65 -7.74
N VAL A 202 9.59 8.05 -6.83
CA VAL A 202 8.21 7.61 -7.11
C VAL A 202 7.25 8.25 -6.13
N LEU A 203 6.21 8.90 -6.63
CA LEU A 203 5.06 9.33 -5.84
C LEU A 203 3.96 8.29 -5.95
N VAL A 204 3.45 7.83 -4.82
CA VAL A 204 2.24 7.02 -4.72
C VAL A 204 1.15 7.86 -4.05
N ALA A 205 0.12 8.18 -4.82
CA ALA A 205 -0.93 9.11 -4.41
C ALA A 205 -2.32 8.61 -4.85
N PRO A 206 -3.39 9.00 -4.14
CA PRO A 206 -4.74 8.71 -4.56
C PRO A 206 -5.19 9.56 -5.77
N PRO A 207 -6.19 9.08 -6.54
CA PRO A 207 -6.60 9.69 -7.81
C PRO A 207 -7.08 11.14 -7.66
N GLN A 208 -7.59 11.53 -6.48
CA GLN A 208 -7.99 12.91 -6.23
C GLN A 208 -6.78 13.87 -6.26
N LEU A 209 -5.63 13.43 -5.73
CA LEU A 209 -4.40 14.25 -5.71
C LEU A 209 -3.70 14.26 -7.07
N THR A 210 -3.70 13.15 -7.79
CA THR A 210 -3.11 13.12 -9.14
C THR A 210 -3.90 13.99 -10.10
N ARG A 211 -5.24 14.03 -9.97
CA ARG A 211 -6.09 14.99 -10.67
C ARG A 211 -5.72 16.44 -10.35
N ASP A 212 -5.46 16.77 -9.09
CA ASP A 212 -5.08 18.14 -8.72
C ASP A 212 -3.69 18.50 -9.28
N LEU A 213 -2.72 17.58 -9.22
CA LEU A 213 -1.41 17.73 -9.84
C LEU A 213 -1.47 17.91 -11.37
N MET A 214 -2.41 17.25 -12.04
CA MET A 214 -2.61 17.41 -13.49
C MET A 214 -3.24 18.76 -13.87
N ASN A 215 -3.96 19.40 -12.94
CA ASN A 215 -4.56 20.70 -13.16
C ASN A 215 -3.64 21.85 -12.71
N ASP A 216 -2.43 21.55 -12.24
CA ASP A 216 -1.43 22.54 -11.87
C ASP A 216 -0.90 23.26 -13.14
N ASP A 217 -0.90 24.59 -13.13
CA ASP A 217 -0.45 25.40 -14.27
C ASP A 217 1.01 25.13 -14.65
N ASP A 218 1.87 24.87 -13.66
CA ASP A 218 3.28 24.53 -13.91
C ASP A 218 3.40 23.15 -14.56
N PHE A 219 2.47 22.23 -14.28
CA PHE A 219 2.41 20.93 -14.95
C PHE A 219 2.00 21.06 -16.42
N LEU A 220 0.94 21.82 -16.72
CA LEU A 220 0.45 22.01 -18.10
C LEU A 220 1.56 22.55 -19.02
N ARG A 221 2.41 23.44 -18.48
CA ARG A 221 3.57 23.98 -19.22
C ARG A 221 4.63 22.91 -19.49
N VAL A 222 4.95 22.03 -18.55
CA VAL A 222 6.02 21.00 -18.71
C VAL A 222 5.55 19.80 -19.54
N SER A 223 4.30 19.36 -19.36
CA SER A 223 3.71 18.19 -20.04
C SER A 223 3.64 18.34 -21.57
N SER A 224 3.57 19.58 -22.08
CA SER A 224 3.55 19.86 -23.52
C SER A 224 4.84 19.50 -24.28
N TYR A 225 5.95 19.20 -23.58
CA TYR A 225 7.28 19.02 -24.19
C TYR A 225 7.80 17.59 -24.28
N SER A 226 7.18 16.59 -23.64
CA SER A 226 7.66 15.20 -23.72
C SER A 226 6.60 14.18 -23.30
N LYS A 227 6.47 13.10 -24.07
CA LYS A 227 5.74 11.88 -23.66
C LYS A 227 6.76 10.84 -23.20
N PRO A 228 7.06 10.73 -21.90
CA PRO A 228 7.84 9.61 -21.39
C PRO A 228 7.01 8.33 -21.46
N ASP A 229 7.65 7.21 -21.84
CA ASP A 229 7.03 5.88 -21.77
C ASP A 229 6.72 5.53 -20.32
N ALA A 230 5.56 4.93 -20.07
CA ALA A 230 5.17 4.45 -18.75
C ALA A 230 6.06 3.27 -18.33
N ILE A 231 6.77 3.45 -17.22
CA ILE A 231 7.83 2.55 -16.75
C ILE A 231 7.30 1.66 -15.61
N TYR A 232 6.33 2.16 -14.83
CA TYR A 232 5.69 1.46 -13.73
C TYR A 232 4.21 1.16 -14.00
N LYS A 233 3.67 0.12 -13.37
CA LYS A 233 2.22 -0.17 -13.44
C LYS A 233 1.45 0.99 -12.78
N GLY A 234 0.29 1.38 -13.30
CA GLY A 234 -0.48 2.49 -12.72
C GLY A 234 0.25 3.85 -12.73
N GLU A 235 1.30 4.00 -13.54
CA GLU A 235 1.96 5.27 -13.76
C GLU A 235 1.05 6.19 -14.58
N VAL A 236 0.89 7.40 -14.06
CA VAL A 236 -0.07 8.39 -14.56
C VAL A 236 0.65 9.53 -15.25
N GLY A 237 1.88 9.81 -14.82
CA GLY A 237 2.76 10.76 -15.48
C GLY A 237 4.07 10.90 -14.72
N ARG A 238 5.03 11.58 -15.35
CA ARG A 238 6.32 11.87 -14.74
C ARG A 238 6.54 13.37 -14.61
N PHE A 239 6.85 13.82 -13.40
CA PHE A 239 6.96 15.22 -13.01
C PHE A 239 8.36 15.45 -12.45
N PHE A 240 9.20 16.26 -13.12
CA PHE A 240 10.55 16.62 -12.62
C PHE A 240 11.44 15.42 -12.21
N GLY A 241 11.33 14.30 -12.92
CA GLY A 241 12.05 13.06 -12.58
C GLY A 241 11.42 12.24 -11.45
N ILE A 242 10.15 12.51 -11.12
CA ILE A 242 9.32 11.77 -10.17
C ILE A 242 8.20 11.08 -10.96
N ASN A 243 8.13 9.76 -10.90
CA ASN A 243 7.03 9.01 -11.53
C ASN A 243 5.84 9.01 -10.56
N CYS A 244 4.72 9.60 -10.97
CA CYS A 244 3.49 9.64 -10.20
C CYS A 244 2.62 8.45 -10.55
N ILE A 245 2.14 7.81 -9.50
CA ILE A 245 1.49 6.52 -9.57
C ILE A 245 0.25 6.56 -8.70
N GLU A 246 -0.85 6.07 -9.26
CA GLU A 246 -2.12 6.05 -8.57
C GLU A 246 -2.28 4.81 -7.69
N THR A 247 -2.88 5.01 -6.52
CA THR A 247 -3.38 3.95 -5.64
C THR A 247 -4.75 4.33 -5.14
N THR A 248 -5.69 3.39 -5.04
CA THR A 248 -6.98 3.66 -4.39
C THR A 248 -6.98 3.29 -2.90
N ASN A 249 -5.85 2.77 -2.39
CA ASN A 249 -5.67 2.34 -1.01
C ASN A 249 -4.76 3.30 -0.21
N ALA A 250 -4.96 4.61 -0.40
CA ALA A 250 -4.22 5.61 0.35
C ALA A 250 -4.83 5.84 1.74
N LEU A 251 -3.99 6.07 2.75
CA LEU A 251 -4.48 6.51 4.05
C LEU A 251 -5.01 7.95 3.97
N SER A 252 -6.26 8.14 4.38
CA SER A 252 -6.89 9.46 4.53
C SER A 252 -7.42 9.67 5.95
N PHE A 253 -7.38 10.91 6.43
CA PHE A 253 -7.92 11.35 7.71
C PHE A 253 -9.11 12.29 7.43
N GLY A 254 -10.32 11.92 7.84
CA GLY A 254 -11.55 12.66 7.53
C GLY A 254 -12.25 13.24 8.77
N THR A 255 -13.20 14.17 8.53
CA THR A 255 -14.27 14.55 9.46
C THR A 255 -15.08 13.34 9.91
N ALA A 256 -15.29 13.21 11.22
CA ALA A 256 -16.21 12.22 11.78
C ALA A 256 -17.63 12.43 11.23
N ALA A 257 -18.20 11.41 10.60
CA ALA A 257 -19.64 11.22 10.57
C ALA A 257 -20.07 10.52 11.88
N PRO A 258 -21.28 10.78 12.42
CA PRO A 258 -21.72 10.20 13.69
C PRO A 258 -21.55 8.67 13.70
N GLY A 259 -20.71 8.15 14.60
CA GLY A 259 -20.46 6.71 14.77
C GLY A 259 -19.04 6.20 14.52
N VAL A 260 -18.08 7.04 14.09
CA VAL A 260 -16.67 6.61 13.94
C VAL A 260 -15.72 7.66 14.52
N ALA A 261 -14.93 7.26 15.51
CA ALA A 261 -13.89 8.10 16.10
C ALA A 261 -12.61 8.05 15.28
N THR A 262 -12.24 9.16 14.62
CA THR A 262 -10.85 9.62 14.48
C THR A 262 -10.82 11.02 13.85
N ASN A 263 -9.92 11.85 14.36
CA ASN A 263 -9.72 13.29 14.17
C ASN A 263 -10.49 13.99 13.03
N SER A 264 -11.53 14.71 13.44
CA SER A 264 -12.36 15.52 12.58
C SER A 264 -11.64 16.79 12.12
N THR A 265 -11.55 17.03 10.81
CA THR A 265 -11.16 18.34 10.26
C THR A 265 -12.32 18.91 9.45
N ALA A 266 -12.99 19.94 9.99
CA ALA A 266 -14.16 20.59 9.39
C ALA A 266 -13.94 21.16 7.96
N THR A 267 -12.74 21.00 7.41
CA THR A 267 -12.24 21.61 6.19
C THR A 267 -11.77 20.57 5.14
N GLY A 268 -12.29 19.34 5.18
CA GLY A 268 -12.03 18.29 4.18
C GLY A 268 -10.93 17.30 4.54
N SER A 269 -10.97 16.11 3.93
CA SER A 269 -10.07 14.99 4.21
C SER A 269 -8.60 15.27 3.85
N VAL A 270 -7.68 14.84 4.71
CA VAL A 270 -6.24 14.89 4.49
C VAL A 270 -5.75 13.53 4.01
N PHE A 271 -5.05 13.47 2.90
CA PHE A 271 -4.46 12.27 2.31
C PHE A 271 -2.96 12.19 2.62
N ALA A 272 -2.47 10.99 2.90
CA ALA A 272 -1.05 10.69 3.05
C ALA A 272 -0.51 10.07 1.78
N SER A 273 0.15 10.89 0.95
CA SER A 273 0.87 10.43 -0.23
C SER A 273 2.32 10.10 0.10
N LEU A 274 2.90 9.11 -0.57
CA LEU A 274 4.25 8.63 -0.30
C LEU A 274 5.18 8.96 -1.46
N LEU A 275 6.23 9.72 -1.18
CA LEU A 275 7.33 9.96 -2.10
C LEU A 275 8.51 9.07 -1.70
N LEU A 276 8.90 8.16 -2.58
CA LEU A 276 9.82 7.06 -2.32
C LEU A 276 11.12 7.18 -3.13
N GLY A 277 12.24 6.97 -2.44
CA GLY A 277 13.52 6.58 -3.03
C GLY A 277 13.75 5.08 -2.97
N GLY A 278 14.87 4.64 -3.55
CA GLY A 278 15.34 3.27 -3.42
C GLY A 278 15.63 2.91 -1.96
N GLN A 279 15.38 1.66 -1.59
CA GLN A 279 15.60 1.16 -0.23
C GLN A 279 14.88 1.98 0.86
N ALA A 280 13.76 2.63 0.55
CA ALA A 280 12.96 3.35 1.54
C ALA A 280 12.36 2.40 2.59
N PHE A 281 11.84 1.26 2.12
CA PHE A 281 11.28 0.21 2.95
C PHE A 281 11.58 -1.17 2.40
N GLY A 282 11.54 -2.17 3.28
CA GLY A 282 11.84 -3.55 2.99
C GLY A 282 10.70 -4.47 3.38
N VAL A 283 10.55 -5.53 2.60
CA VAL A 283 9.57 -6.60 2.82
C VAL A 283 10.33 -7.93 2.83
N PRO A 284 10.44 -8.59 3.99
CA PRO A 284 10.92 -9.97 4.03
C PRO A 284 9.90 -10.89 3.34
N HIS A 285 10.37 -11.75 2.45
CA HIS A 285 9.51 -12.75 1.79
C HIS A 285 10.01 -14.16 2.08
N LEU A 286 9.11 -15.05 2.54
CA LEU A 286 9.46 -16.46 2.71
C LEU A 286 9.55 -17.15 1.35
N THR A 287 10.65 -17.87 1.11
CA THR A 287 10.90 -18.54 -0.16
C THR A 287 10.36 -19.97 -0.24
N SER A 288 9.86 -20.55 0.87
CA SER A 288 9.44 -21.95 0.88
C SER A 288 7.94 -22.18 0.70
N ILE A 289 7.63 -23.37 0.18
CA ILE A 289 6.28 -23.95 0.05
C ILE A 289 5.55 -24.09 1.40
N ALA A 290 6.26 -24.32 2.52
CA ALA A 290 5.66 -24.56 3.83
C ALA A 290 5.00 -23.30 4.45
N ALA A 291 5.18 -22.14 3.84
CA ALA A 291 4.71 -20.86 4.36
C ALA A 291 3.65 -20.15 3.51
N ASN A 292 3.12 -20.82 2.48
CA ASN A 292 2.03 -20.30 1.64
C ASN A 292 2.24 -18.86 1.15
N GLY A 293 3.19 -18.67 0.24
CA GLY A 293 3.19 -17.56 -0.72
C GLY A 293 3.27 -16.13 -0.15
N SER A 294 3.67 -15.20 -1.02
CA SER A 294 3.47 -13.77 -0.76
C SER A 294 1.95 -13.49 -0.65
N PRO A 295 1.47 -12.55 0.16
CA PRO A 295 0.05 -12.17 0.16
C PRO A 295 -0.45 -11.67 -1.20
N PHE A 296 0.47 -11.28 -2.08
CA PHE A 296 0.21 -10.88 -3.47
C PHE A 296 0.10 -12.07 -4.44
N ALA A 297 0.43 -13.28 -3.98
CA ALA A 297 0.16 -14.55 -4.64
C ALA A 297 -0.31 -15.58 -3.59
N PRO A 298 -1.45 -15.32 -2.93
CA PRO A 298 -1.89 -16.11 -1.78
C PRO A 298 -2.28 -17.51 -2.25
N LYS A 299 -1.78 -18.53 -1.53
CA LYS A 299 -2.25 -19.90 -1.73
C LYS A 299 -3.50 -20.10 -0.90
N VAL A 300 -4.64 -20.13 -1.57
CA VAL A 300 -5.92 -20.45 -0.96
C VAL A 300 -6.04 -21.97 -0.85
N THR A 301 -6.27 -22.46 0.37
CA THR A 301 -6.51 -23.86 0.69
C THR A 301 -8.00 -24.08 0.93
N VAL A 302 -8.56 -25.10 0.27
CA VAL A 302 -9.92 -25.56 0.47
C VAL A 302 -9.86 -26.86 1.26
N LEU A 303 -10.55 -26.91 2.40
CA LEU A 303 -10.77 -28.11 3.18
C LEU A 303 -12.24 -28.51 3.00
N ASP A 304 -12.47 -29.64 2.36
CA ASP A 304 -13.78 -30.16 1.96
C ASP A 304 -14.03 -31.60 2.43
N ALA A 305 -13.15 -32.14 3.28
CA ALA A 305 -13.22 -33.49 3.79
C ALA A 305 -13.57 -33.54 5.28
N PRO A 306 -14.29 -34.59 5.75
CA PRO A 306 -14.53 -34.81 7.17
C PRO A 306 -13.22 -34.92 7.97
N ASP A 307 -13.22 -34.32 9.16
CA ASP A 307 -12.09 -34.37 10.08
C ASP A 307 -12.53 -34.65 11.53
N LYS A 308 -11.61 -34.60 12.49
CA LYS A 308 -11.92 -34.88 13.90
C LYS A 308 -12.93 -33.89 14.51
N SER A 309 -12.92 -32.66 14.02
CA SER A 309 -13.79 -31.55 14.43
C SER A 309 -15.08 -31.46 13.62
N ASP A 310 -15.09 -32.06 12.42
CA ASP A 310 -16.21 -32.15 11.49
C ASP A 310 -16.37 -33.58 10.96
N ARG A 311 -16.90 -34.46 11.80
CA ARG A 311 -16.98 -35.90 11.49
C ARG A 311 -17.92 -36.23 10.33
N TYR A 312 -18.85 -35.34 10.02
CA TYR A 312 -19.86 -35.53 8.98
C TYR A 312 -19.55 -34.73 7.70
N GLY A 313 -18.49 -33.92 7.68
CA GLY A 313 -18.14 -33.09 6.51
C GLY A 313 -19.13 -31.96 6.25
N GLN A 314 -19.71 -31.38 7.30
CA GLN A 314 -20.77 -30.37 7.19
C GLN A 314 -20.25 -28.98 6.79
N ARG A 315 -18.94 -28.77 6.82
CA ARG A 315 -18.31 -27.48 6.51
C ARG A 315 -17.22 -27.64 5.47
N THR A 316 -17.31 -26.82 4.43
CA THR A 316 -16.19 -26.53 3.54
C THR A 316 -15.52 -25.24 3.99
N ILE A 317 -14.22 -25.30 4.27
CA ILE A 317 -13.44 -24.15 4.75
C ILE A 317 -12.48 -23.71 3.65
N VAL A 318 -12.68 -22.50 3.15
CA VAL A 318 -11.74 -21.84 2.24
C VAL A 318 -10.89 -20.89 3.07
N SER A 319 -9.58 -21.00 3.01
CA SER A 319 -8.68 -20.19 3.86
C SER A 319 -7.39 -19.82 3.16
N PHE A 320 -6.77 -18.73 3.59
CA PHE A 320 -5.39 -18.44 3.25
C PHE A 320 -4.57 -18.24 4.51
N LYS A 321 -3.27 -18.46 4.37
CA LYS A 321 -2.25 -18.08 5.34
C LYS A 321 -1.09 -17.49 4.57
N SER A 322 -0.53 -16.38 5.03
CA SER A 322 0.67 -15.81 4.44
C SER A 322 1.55 -15.19 5.53
N ALA A 323 2.85 -15.17 5.31
CA ALA A 323 3.78 -14.50 6.20
C ALA A 323 4.26 -13.20 5.56
N PHE A 324 4.00 -12.08 6.23
CA PHE A 324 4.26 -10.76 5.67
C PHE A 324 4.50 -9.72 6.75
N THR A 325 5.44 -8.82 6.49
CA THR A 325 5.65 -7.60 7.25
C THR A 325 6.30 -6.57 6.32
N ALA A 326 6.20 -5.30 6.65
CA ALA A 326 6.87 -4.22 5.94
C ALA A 326 7.50 -3.28 6.98
N LYS A 327 8.72 -2.82 6.71
CA LYS A 327 9.45 -1.97 7.63
C LYS A 327 10.17 -0.86 6.87
N ALA A 328 10.05 0.37 7.36
CA ALA A 328 10.88 1.48 6.93
C ALA A 328 12.37 1.17 7.20
N LEU A 329 13.19 1.18 6.15
CA LEU A 329 14.64 0.90 6.26
C LEU A 329 15.42 2.18 6.55
N ASN A 330 15.03 3.29 5.92
CA ASN A 330 15.66 4.58 6.14
C ASN A 330 14.64 5.72 6.02
N GLN A 331 14.39 6.40 7.14
CA GLN A 331 13.51 7.57 7.21
C GLN A 331 13.98 8.75 6.34
N ALA A 332 15.26 8.81 5.98
CA ALA A 332 15.78 9.83 5.09
C ALA A 332 15.43 9.59 3.60
N PHE A 333 15.02 8.37 3.24
CA PHE A 333 14.83 7.93 1.84
C PHE A 333 13.36 7.96 1.37
N TYR A 334 12.44 8.41 2.21
CA TYR A 334 11.06 8.69 1.80
C TYR A 334 10.54 9.97 2.43
N ARG A 335 9.47 10.51 1.86
CA ARG A 335 8.67 11.59 2.46
C ARG A 335 7.21 11.21 2.43
N VAL A 336 6.50 11.55 3.51
CA VAL A 336 5.04 11.46 3.56
C VAL A 336 4.51 12.86 3.34
N ILE A 337 3.85 13.09 2.21
CA ILE A 337 3.28 14.40 1.88
C ILE A 337 1.79 14.37 2.21
N PHE A 338 1.43 15.07 3.28
CA PHE A 338 0.05 15.31 3.69
C PHE A 338 -0.54 16.44 2.86
N SER A 339 -1.66 16.16 2.21
CA SER A 339 -2.33 17.09 1.30
C SER A 339 -3.85 16.91 1.35
N LYS A 340 -4.58 17.96 1.03
CA LYS A 340 -6.02 17.92 0.76
C LYS A 340 -6.24 17.90 -0.74
N SER A 341 -7.48 17.61 -1.17
CA SER A 341 -7.83 17.69 -2.58
C SER A 341 -8.87 18.78 -2.84
N ASN A 342 -8.75 19.44 -4.00
CA ASN A 342 -9.73 20.37 -4.55
C ASN A 342 -10.81 19.66 -5.39
N TYR A 343 -10.80 18.33 -5.44
CA TYR A 343 -11.83 17.52 -6.06
C TYR A 343 -13.05 17.40 -5.12
N SER A 344 -14.24 17.77 -5.61
CA SER A 344 -15.51 17.72 -4.89
C SER A 344 -16.42 16.60 -5.39
#